data_AF-A0A527ZN17-F1
#
_entry.id   AF-A0A527ZN17-F1
#
_cell.length_a   1.000
_cell.length_b   1.000
_cell.length_c   1.000
_cell.angle_alpha   90.00
_cell.angle_beta   90.00
_cell.angle_gamma   90.00
#
_symmetry.space_group_name_H-M   'P 1'
#
loop_
_entity.id
_entity.type
_entity.pdbx_description
1 polymer ?
#
loop_
_entity_poly.entity_id
_entity_poly.type
_entity_poly.pdbx_seq_one_letter_code
_entity_poly.pdbx_strand_id
1 'polypeptide(L)'
;MESWPLEGPDQASSIAKYQKTLSAFRKADPSVKLGLYAVLPIRDHWRAIGHQGAVELDDWKQQNTKIASSLVPYVDALFPSLYTFYGDKDAWVAYAQANIGEARRIAQGKPVYCFLWPQFHKTLAFLPGDLWYAQLDTCRRLADGIVIWGTIGSNSPYRPAKWDEKAEWWQATLRFLREMGMTP
;
A
#
# COMPACT_ATOMS: atom_id res chain seq x y z
N MET A 1 14.01 -14.94 -2.07
CA MET A 1 12.91 -14.21 -1.40
C MET A 1 11.68 -15.09 -1.50
N GLU A 2 11.07 -15.45 -0.37
CA GLU A 2 9.85 -16.28 -0.38
C GLU A 2 8.67 -15.44 -0.88
N SER A 3 7.84 -16.01 -1.76
CA SER A 3 6.65 -15.36 -2.33
C SER A 3 5.45 -16.29 -2.21
N TRP A 4 4.32 -15.76 -1.71
CA TRP A 4 3.06 -16.49 -1.53
C TRP A 4 1.98 -15.84 -2.41
N PRO A 5 1.83 -16.29 -3.67
CA PRO A 5 0.95 -15.67 -4.64
C PRO A 5 -0.52 -15.79 -4.22
N LEU A 6 -1.27 -14.70 -4.41
CA LEU A 6 -2.71 -14.64 -4.15
C LEU A 6 -3.55 -14.81 -5.41
N GLU A 7 -2.91 -14.98 -6.56
CA GLU A 7 -3.53 -15.26 -7.85
C GLU A 7 -2.96 -16.56 -8.41
N GLY A 8 -3.78 -17.31 -9.16
CA GLY A 8 -3.38 -18.58 -9.76
C GLY A 8 -3.55 -19.82 -8.87
N PRO A 9 -3.01 -20.97 -9.30
CA PRO A 9 -3.31 -22.28 -8.71
C PRO A 9 -2.83 -22.44 -7.25
N ASP A 10 -1.80 -21.68 -6.85
CA ASP A 10 -1.21 -21.75 -5.52
C ASP A 10 -1.90 -20.84 -4.49
N GLN A 11 -3.01 -20.17 -4.85
CA GLN A 11 -3.72 -19.24 -3.96
C GLN A 11 -4.11 -19.91 -2.63
N ALA A 12 -4.69 -21.10 -2.65
CA ALA A 12 -5.17 -21.77 -1.45
C ALA A 12 -4.02 -22.16 -0.50
N SER A 13 -2.91 -22.67 -1.04
CA SER A 13 -1.73 -23.03 -0.25
C SER A 13 -1.04 -21.79 0.33
N SER A 14 -1.01 -20.69 -0.42
CA SER A 14 -0.49 -19.39 0.01
C SER A 14 -1.32 -18.78 1.15
N ILE A 15 -2.65 -18.80 1.04
CA ILE A 15 -3.55 -18.37 2.12
C ILE A 15 -3.29 -19.16 3.40
N ALA A 16 -3.15 -20.48 3.31
CA ALA A 16 -2.86 -21.32 4.47
C ALA A 16 -1.51 -20.95 5.14
N LYS A 17 -0.49 -20.59 4.35
CA LYS A 17 0.81 -20.13 4.87
C LYS A 17 0.69 -18.78 5.60
N TYR A 18 -0.05 -17.82 5.04
CA TYR A 18 -0.34 -16.56 5.73
C TYR A 18 -1.03 -16.79 7.07
N GLN A 19 -2.11 -17.58 7.08
CA GLN A 19 -2.87 -17.88 8.30
C GLN A 19 -2.00 -18.56 9.37
N LYS A 20 -1.20 -19.56 8.97
CA LYS A 20 -0.29 -20.26 9.89
C LYS A 20 0.74 -19.30 10.49
N THR A 21 1.31 -18.42 9.67
CA THR A 21 2.35 -17.47 10.10
C THR A 21 1.78 -16.43 11.05
N LEU A 22 0.66 -15.79 10.69
CA LEU A 22 -0.02 -14.80 11.53
C LEU A 22 -0.47 -15.41 12.87
N SER A 23 -0.99 -16.63 12.84
CA SER A 23 -1.38 -17.36 14.07
C SER A 23 -0.18 -17.66 14.96
N ALA A 24 0.98 -18.00 14.37
CA ALA A 24 2.21 -18.24 15.13
C ALA A 24 2.70 -16.97 15.84
N PHE A 25 2.70 -15.83 15.14
CA PHE A 25 3.03 -14.53 15.77
C PHE A 25 2.07 -14.20 16.92
N ARG A 26 0.76 -14.34 16.69
CA ARG A 26 -0.26 -14.10 17.74
C ARG A 26 -0.12 -15.03 18.94
N LYS A 27 0.25 -16.30 18.70
CA LYS A 27 0.48 -17.27 19.77
C LYS A 27 1.72 -16.92 20.60
N ALA A 28 2.77 -16.44 19.95
CA ALA A 28 4.01 -16.02 20.63
C ALA A 28 3.81 -14.73 21.43
N ASP A 29 3.04 -13.78 20.89
CA ASP A 29 2.67 -12.54 21.55
C ASP A 29 1.21 -12.14 21.19
N PRO A 30 0.24 -12.33 22.11
CA PRO A 30 -1.14 -11.95 21.85
C PRO A 30 -1.34 -10.43 21.62
N SER A 31 -0.42 -9.60 22.14
CA SER A 31 -0.53 -8.14 22.09
C SER A 31 -0.06 -7.52 20.77
N VAL A 32 0.73 -8.25 19.95
CA VAL A 32 1.30 -7.70 18.71
C VAL A 32 0.21 -7.26 17.74
N LYS A 33 0.37 -6.12 17.07
CA LYS A 33 -0.53 -5.71 15.99
C LYS A 33 0.01 -6.19 14.65
N LEU A 34 -0.81 -6.90 13.89
CA LEU A 34 -0.41 -7.58 12.67
C LEU A 34 -1.08 -6.98 11.44
N GLY A 35 -0.32 -6.93 10.36
CA GLY A 35 -0.78 -6.50 9.05
C GLY A 35 0.09 -7.09 7.96
N LEU A 36 -0.44 -7.14 6.75
CA LEU A 36 0.28 -7.67 5.59
C LEU A 36 0.46 -6.56 4.56
N TYR A 37 1.71 -6.22 4.28
CA TYR A 37 2.07 -5.28 3.23
C TYR A 37 1.67 -5.81 1.85
N ALA A 38 0.95 -5.00 1.06
CA ALA A 38 0.62 -5.27 -0.35
C ALA A 38 -0.17 -6.57 -0.64
N VAL A 39 -0.82 -7.15 0.37
CA VAL A 39 -1.65 -8.36 0.24
C VAL A 39 -3.13 -8.02 0.00
N LEU A 40 -3.67 -7.08 0.77
CA LEU A 40 -5.08 -6.68 0.69
C LEU A 40 -5.22 -5.16 0.51
N PRO A 41 -5.95 -4.71 -0.52
CA PRO A 41 -6.41 -5.49 -1.68
C PRO A 41 -5.21 -5.96 -2.53
N ILE A 42 -5.46 -6.90 -3.45
CA ILE A 42 -4.52 -7.23 -4.52
C ILE A 42 -4.22 -5.94 -5.28
N ARG A 43 -2.94 -5.55 -5.29
CA ARG A 43 -2.50 -4.31 -5.94
C ARG A 43 -2.61 -4.45 -7.45
N ASP A 44 -3.61 -3.81 -8.04
CA ASP A 44 -3.78 -3.73 -9.49
C ASP A 44 -4.07 -2.28 -9.90
N HIS A 45 -3.22 -1.70 -10.75
CA HIS A 45 -3.40 -0.32 -11.19
C HIS A 45 -4.54 -0.20 -12.21
N TRP A 46 -4.58 -1.10 -13.19
CA TRP A 46 -5.41 -0.94 -14.38
C TRP A 46 -6.82 -1.48 -14.19
N ARG A 47 -6.98 -2.63 -13.52
CA ARG A 47 -8.32 -3.13 -13.16
C ARG A 47 -9.02 -2.18 -12.20
N ALA A 48 -8.31 -1.68 -11.19
CA ALA A 48 -8.88 -0.83 -10.16
C ALA A 48 -9.46 0.49 -10.71
N ILE A 49 -8.85 1.08 -11.75
CA ILE A 49 -9.36 2.29 -12.40
C ILE A 49 -10.34 2.01 -13.55
N GLY A 50 -10.76 0.75 -13.74
CA GLY A 50 -11.71 0.35 -14.77
C GLY A 50 -11.18 0.41 -16.20
N HIS A 51 -9.87 0.55 -16.40
CA HIS A 51 -9.26 0.65 -17.73
C HIS A 51 -9.50 -0.62 -18.57
N GLN A 52 -9.57 -1.77 -17.91
CA GLN A 52 -9.83 -3.07 -18.54
C GLN A 52 -11.33 -3.41 -18.65
N GLY A 53 -12.21 -2.45 -18.33
CA GLY A 53 -13.66 -2.60 -18.40
C GLY A 53 -14.31 -3.06 -17.11
N ALA A 54 -15.65 -3.03 -17.08
CA ALA A 54 -16.44 -3.29 -15.89
C ALA A 54 -16.35 -4.75 -15.39
N VAL A 55 -16.20 -5.71 -16.31
CA VAL A 55 -16.08 -7.14 -15.98
C VAL A 55 -14.79 -7.40 -15.19
N GLU A 56 -13.66 -6.88 -15.66
CA GLU A 56 -12.36 -7.05 -15.00
C GLU A 56 -12.29 -6.31 -13.65
N LEU A 57 -12.95 -5.16 -13.54
CA LEU A 57 -13.09 -4.45 -12.26
C LEU A 57 -13.92 -5.26 -11.25
N ASP A 58 -15.01 -5.89 -11.70
CA ASP A 58 -15.86 -6.70 -10.83
C ASP A 58 -15.15 -7.99 -10.40
N ASP A 59 -14.47 -8.68 -11.32
CA ASP A 59 -13.62 -9.83 -11.02
C ASP A 59 -12.57 -9.49 -9.96
N TRP A 60 -11.85 -8.38 -10.12
CA TRP A 60 -10.88 -7.92 -9.11
C TRP A 60 -11.52 -7.71 -7.72
N LYS A 61 -12.72 -7.12 -7.64
CA LYS A 61 -13.45 -6.97 -6.37
C LYS A 61 -13.92 -8.29 -5.78
N GLN A 62 -14.36 -9.23 -6.62
CA GLN A 62 -14.76 -10.57 -6.18
C GLN A 62 -13.55 -11.35 -5.62
N GLN A 63 -12.40 -11.28 -6.29
CA GLN A 63 -11.15 -11.89 -5.83
C GLN A 63 -10.72 -11.32 -4.48
N ASN A 64 -10.73 -9.98 -4.33
CA ASN A 64 -10.46 -9.33 -3.05
C ASN A 64 -11.43 -9.75 -1.95
N THR A 65 -12.73 -9.87 -2.24
CA THR A 65 -13.73 -10.37 -1.28
C THR A 65 -13.40 -11.78 -0.80
N LYS A 66 -13.03 -12.69 -1.73
CA LYS A 66 -12.70 -14.08 -1.43
C LYS A 66 -11.44 -14.19 -0.57
N ILE A 67 -10.39 -13.44 -0.88
CA ILE A 67 -9.14 -13.49 -0.10
C ILE A 67 -9.34 -12.82 1.26
N ALA A 68 -10.06 -11.70 1.30
CA ALA A 68 -10.34 -10.97 2.53
C ALA A 68 -11.07 -11.82 3.56
N SER A 69 -12.06 -12.63 3.15
CA SER A 69 -12.79 -13.51 4.07
C SER A 69 -11.87 -14.51 4.80
N SER A 70 -10.73 -14.86 4.18
CA SER A 70 -9.76 -15.81 4.72
C SER A 70 -8.63 -15.15 5.53
N LEU A 71 -8.26 -13.90 5.22
CA LEU A 71 -7.09 -13.24 5.81
C LEU A 71 -7.42 -12.09 6.76
N VAL A 72 -8.51 -11.34 6.51
CA VAL A 72 -8.91 -10.21 7.37
C VAL A 72 -9.09 -10.64 8.83
N PRO A 73 -9.66 -11.81 9.18
CA PRO A 73 -9.74 -12.26 10.57
C PRO A 73 -8.39 -12.36 11.30
N TYR A 74 -7.28 -12.53 10.58
CA TYR A 74 -5.95 -12.78 11.14
C TYR A 74 -5.07 -11.52 11.27
N VAL A 75 -5.53 -10.37 10.79
CA VAL A 75 -4.80 -9.09 10.85
C VAL A 75 -5.57 -8.05 11.66
N ASP A 76 -4.88 -7.05 12.19
CA ASP A 76 -5.49 -5.91 12.88
C ASP A 76 -5.73 -4.72 11.95
N ALA A 77 -5.02 -4.64 10.82
CA ALA A 77 -5.12 -3.53 9.87
C ALA A 77 -4.73 -3.97 8.45
N LEU A 78 -5.16 -3.19 7.45
CA LEU A 78 -4.83 -3.39 6.05
C LEU A 78 -3.80 -2.36 5.57
N PHE A 79 -2.90 -2.78 4.69
CA PHE A 79 -1.77 -1.98 4.22
C PHE A 79 -1.68 -1.98 2.68
N PRO A 80 -2.64 -1.33 1.98
CA PRO A 80 -2.58 -1.18 0.53
C PRO A 80 -1.27 -0.50 0.12
N SER A 81 -0.53 -1.11 -0.80
CA SER A 81 0.63 -0.46 -1.42
C SER A 81 0.17 0.42 -2.57
N LEU A 82 0.45 1.71 -2.48
CA LEU A 82 0.05 2.73 -3.47
C LEU A 82 1.27 3.33 -4.17
N TYR A 83 2.23 2.46 -4.51
CA TYR A 83 3.47 2.90 -5.15
C TYR A 83 3.20 3.50 -6.52
N THR A 84 3.99 4.52 -6.85
CA THR A 84 3.80 5.31 -8.07
C THR A 84 4.52 4.66 -9.24
N PHE A 85 3.77 4.27 -10.27
CA PHE A 85 4.33 3.68 -11.49
C PHE A 85 4.61 4.73 -12.57
N TYR A 86 3.81 5.80 -12.60
CA TYR A 86 3.77 6.81 -13.66
C TYR A 86 3.71 8.22 -13.06
N GLY A 87 4.21 9.22 -13.78
CA GLY A 87 4.25 10.62 -13.32
C GLY A 87 2.93 11.39 -13.43
N ASP A 88 1.85 10.75 -13.87
CA ASP A 88 0.54 11.37 -13.98
C ASP A 88 -0.14 11.40 -12.60
N LYS A 89 -0.30 12.61 -12.06
CA LYS A 89 -0.88 12.87 -10.74
C LYS A 89 -2.34 12.45 -10.68
N ASP A 90 -3.15 12.78 -11.69
CA ASP A 90 -4.59 12.58 -11.64
C ASP A 90 -4.92 11.09 -11.81
N ALA A 91 -4.16 10.40 -12.68
CA ALA A 91 -4.24 8.95 -12.80
C ALA A 91 -3.84 8.25 -11.49
N TRP A 92 -2.79 8.73 -10.81
CA TRP A 92 -2.41 8.18 -9.50
C TRP A 92 -3.50 8.40 -8.44
N VAL A 93 -4.14 9.58 -8.42
CA VAL A 93 -5.24 9.87 -7.48
C VAL A 93 -6.42 8.93 -7.71
N ALA A 94 -6.83 8.70 -8.95
CA ALA A 94 -7.89 7.75 -9.29
C ALA A 94 -7.53 6.32 -8.85
N TYR A 95 -6.30 5.90 -9.09
CA TYR A 95 -5.76 4.62 -8.64
C TYR A 95 -5.79 4.47 -7.10
N ALA A 96 -5.35 5.50 -6.37
CA ALA A 96 -5.35 5.54 -4.92
C ALA A 96 -6.77 5.48 -4.35
N GLN A 97 -7.70 6.28 -4.90
CA GLN A 97 -9.10 6.26 -4.50
C GLN A 97 -9.72 4.87 -4.66
N ALA A 98 -9.48 4.21 -5.80
CA ALA A 98 -10.01 2.87 -6.05
C ALA A 98 -9.43 1.82 -5.09
N ASN A 99 -8.12 1.81 -4.87
CA ASN A 99 -7.46 0.83 -4.01
C ASN A 99 -7.78 1.05 -2.52
N ILE A 100 -7.82 2.30 -2.05
CA ILE A 100 -8.21 2.61 -0.67
C ILE A 100 -9.69 2.29 -0.46
N GLY A 101 -10.56 2.66 -1.41
CA GLY A 101 -11.99 2.35 -1.35
C GLY A 101 -12.25 0.85 -1.28
N GLU A 102 -11.53 0.06 -2.05
CA GLU A 102 -11.61 -1.40 -1.99
C GLU A 102 -11.08 -1.95 -0.66
N ALA A 103 -9.92 -1.47 -0.19
CA ALA A 103 -9.38 -1.83 1.12
C ALA A 103 -10.41 -1.61 2.23
N ARG A 104 -11.08 -0.43 2.21
CA ARG A 104 -12.14 -0.07 3.15
C ARG A 104 -13.34 -1.02 3.08
N ARG A 105 -13.78 -1.35 1.87
CA ARG A 105 -14.91 -2.27 1.64
C ARG A 105 -14.66 -3.65 2.28
N ILE A 106 -13.44 -4.15 2.18
CA ILE A 106 -13.07 -5.49 2.68
C ILE A 106 -12.54 -5.50 4.12
N ALA A 107 -12.21 -4.35 4.72
CA ALA A 107 -11.53 -4.26 6.01
C ALA A 107 -12.36 -4.73 7.22
N GLN A 108 -13.68 -4.92 7.07
CA GLN A 108 -14.58 -5.26 8.19
C GLN A 108 -14.46 -4.26 9.36
N GLY A 109 -14.33 -2.96 9.05
CA GLY A 109 -14.17 -1.89 10.04
C GLY A 109 -12.76 -1.73 10.63
N LYS A 110 -11.79 -2.56 10.21
CA LYS A 110 -10.39 -2.43 10.63
C LYS A 110 -9.71 -1.23 9.97
N PRO A 111 -8.69 -0.64 10.60
CA PRO A 111 -8.00 0.50 10.02
C PRO A 111 -7.24 0.14 8.73
N VAL A 112 -7.13 1.12 7.85
CA VAL A 112 -6.42 1.06 6.57
C VAL A 112 -5.29 2.09 6.60
N TYR A 113 -4.06 1.61 6.44
CA TYR A 113 -2.85 2.43 6.41
C TYR A 113 -2.21 2.38 5.03
N CYS A 114 -2.13 3.52 4.35
CA CYS A 114 -1.56 3.58 3.00
C CYS A 114 -0.04 3.39 3.04
N PHE A 115 0.49 2.44 2.28
CA PHE A 115 1.92 2.25 2.12
C PHE A 115 2.42 3.06 0.91
N LEU A 116 3.13 4.15 1.20
CA LEU A 116 3.71 5.06 0.20
C LEU A 116 5.21 4.92 0.14
N TRP A 117 5.79 5.34 -0.98
CA TRP A 117 7.23 5.32 -1.21
C TRP A 117 7.61 6.55 -2.02
N PRO A 118 8.60 7.36 -1.60
CA PRO A 118 8.93 8.62 -2.27
C PRO A 118 9.69 8.42 -3.59
N GLN A 119 9.70 7.21 -4.15
CA GLN A 119 10.35 6.86 -5.42
C GLN A 119 9.36 6.19 -6.36
N PHE A 120 9.55 6.41 -7.67
CA PHE A 120 8.85 5.64 -8.68
C PHE A 120 9.22 4.17 -8.59
N HIS A 121 8.22 3.29 -8.62
CA HIS A 121 8.39 1.86 -8.43
C HIS A 121 9.35 1.23 -9.46
N LYS A 122 9.35 1.73 -10.69
CA LYS A 122 10.12 1.15 -11.81
C LYS A 122 11.53 1.72 -11.94
N THR A 123 11.70 3.03 -11.72
CA THR A 123 12.96 3.73 -12.03
C THR A 123 13.77 4.06 -10.79
N LEU A 124 13.18 3.96 -9.59
CA LEU A 124 13.77 4.40 -8.33
C LEU A 124 14.09 5.90 -8.29
N ALA A 125 13.67 6.68 -9.29
CA ALA A 125 13.80 8.13 -9.24
C ALA A 125 12.88 8.68 -8.15
N PHE A 126 13.34 9.70 -7.42
CA PHE A 126 12.51 10.39 -6.44
C PHE A 126 11.32 11.07 -7.13
N LEU A 127 10.18 11.04 -6.44
CA LEU A 127 8.99 11.73 -6.91
C LEU A 127 9.17 13.25 -6.81
N PRO A 128 8.69 14.02 -7.81
CA PRO A 128 8.58 15.46 -7.68
C PRO A 128 7.79 15.85 -6.43
N GLY A 129 8.16 16.97 -5.79
CA GLY A 129 7.61 17.36 -4.50
C GLY A 129 6.09 17.52 -4.50
N ASP A 130 5.53 18.12 -5.56
CA ASP A 130 4.09 18.34 -5.67
C ASP A 130 3.31 17.05 -5.95
N LEU A 131 3.90 16.11 -6.70
CA LEU A 131 3.31 14.78 -6.85
C LEU A 131 3.29 14.08 -5.49
N TRP A 132 4.41 14.05 -4.77
CA TRP A 132 4.49 13.43 -3.45
C TRP A 132 3.52 14.06 -2.44
N TYR A 133 3.44 15.39 -2.40
CA TYR A 133 2.48 16.10 -1.54
C TYR A 133 1.03 15.69 -1.86
N ALA A 134 0.66 15.62 -3.14
CA ALA A 134 -0.67 15.19 -3.54
C ALA A 134 -0.98 13.76 -3.06
N GLN A 135 0.03 12.88 -3.01
CA GLN A 135 -0.13 11.52 -2.49
C GLN A 135 -0.38 11.50 -0.98
N LEU A 136 0.40 12.28 -0.22
CA LEU A 136 0.22 12.43 1.22
C LEU A 136 -1.16 12.99 1.55
N ASP A 137 -1.57 14.09 0.91
CA ASP A 137 -2.88 14.71 1.12
C ASP A 137 -4.03 13.77 0.75
N THR A 138 -3.93 13.06 -0.38
CA THR A 138 -4.95 12.09 -0.80
C THR A 138 -5.10 10.97 0.22
N CYS A 139 -4.01 10.39 0.69
CA CYS A 139 -4.07 9.31 1.67
C CYS A 139 -4.59 9.81 3.02
N ARG A 140 -4.20 11.01 3.44
CA ARG A 140 -4.69 11.66 4.67
C ARG A 140 -6.20 11.84 4.70
N ARG A 141 -6.82 12.10 3.54
CA ARG A 141 -8.28 12.27 3.41
C ARG A 141 -9.05 10.94 3.35
N LEU A 142 -8.41 9.84 2.96
CA LEU A 142 -9.09 8.58 2.63
C LEU A 142 -8.74 7.40 3.56
N ALA A 143 -7.61 7.45 4.25
CA ALA A 143 -7.07 6.38 5.08
C ALA A 143 -6.88 6.82 6.55
N ASP A 144 -6.67 5.87 7.46
CA ASP A 144 -6.47 6.15 8.89
C ASP A 144 -5.02 6.53 9.21
N GLY A 145 -4.12 6.36 8.25
CA GLY A 145 -2.74 6.78 8.36
C GLY A 145 -1.92 6.38 7.15
N ILE A 146 -0.65 6.75 7.21
CA ILE A 146 0.31 6.60 6.12
C ILE A 146 1.56 5.94 6.69
N VAL A 147 2.04 4.92 6.00
CA VAL A 147 3.38 4.35 6.20
C VAL A 147 4.25 4.81 5.05
N ILE A 148 5.36 5.50 5.36
CA ILE A 148 6.36 5.90 4.36
C ILE A 148 7.47 4.87 4.36
N TRP A 149 7.63 4.14 3.26
CA TRP A 149 8.70 3.16 3.09
C TRP A 149 10.06 3.84 2.85
N GLY A 150 11.12 3.18 3.30
CA GLY A 150 12.49 3.66 3.13
C GLY A 150 12.92 3.75 1.67
N THR A 151 13.90 4.61 1.40
CA THR A 151 14.43 4.83 0.05
C THR A 151 15.34 3.67 -0.36
N ILE A 152 15.55 3.49 -1.66
CA ILE A 152 16.51 2.55 -2.23
C ILE A 152 17.53 3.33 -3.06
N GLY A 153 18.82 3.07 -2.81
CA GLY A 153 19.91 3.67 -3.56
C GLY A 153 20.06 3.07 -4.96
N SER A 154 20.49 3.88 -5.92
CA SER A 154 20.72 3.46 -7.32
C SER A 154 21.74 2.33 -7.46
N ASN A 155 22.66 2.19 -6.51
CA ASN A 155 23.77 1.23 -6.57
C ASN A 155 23.46 -0.13 -5.89
N SER A 156 22.35 -0.24 -5.15
CA SER A 156 21.95 -1.51 -4.52
C SER A 156 20.50 -1.46 -4.01
N PRO A 157 19.66 -2.48 -4.30
CA PRO A 157 18.31 -2.58 -3.73
C PRO A 157 18.31 -2.82 -2.22
N TYR A 158 19.46 -3.10 -1.61
CA TYR A 158 19.62 -3.42 -0.19
C TYR A 158 20.22 -2.27 0.63
N ARG A 159 20.42 -1.10 0.02
CA ARG A 159 20.95 0.08 0.72
C ARG A 159 20.02 1.27 0.52
N PRO A 160 19.80 2.08 1.55
CA PRO A 160 19.04 3.31 1.39
C PRO A 160 19.75 4.28 0.46
N ALA A 161 18.98 5.14 -0.19
CA ALA A 161 19.56 6.26 -0.92
C ALA A 161 20.29 7.18 0.05
N LYS A 162 21.34 7.87 -0.43
CA LYS A 162 22.01 8.90 0.37
C LYS A 162 20.98 9.95 0.77
N TRP A 163 20.94 10.28 2.06
CA TRP A 163 20.07 11.32 2.58
C TRP A 163 20.39 12.68 1.96
N ASP A 164 19.34 13.43 1.63
CA ASP A 164 19.43 14.80 1.13
C ASP A 164 18.28 15.61 1.75
N GLU A 165 18.62 16.51 2.67
CA GLU A 165 17.66 17.42 3.31
C GLU A 165 16.93 18.31 2.30
N LYS A 166 17.51 18.56 1.14
CA LYS A 166 16.90 19.42 0.11
C LYS A 166 16.07 18.64 -0.91
N ALA A 167 15.96 17.32 -0.77
CA ALA A 167 15.17 16.51 -1.68
C ALA A 167 13.71 16.96 -1.70
N GLU A 168 13.13 17.09 -2.90
CA GLU A 168 11.78 17.64 -3.06
C GLU A 168 10.71 16.86 -2.28
N TRP A 169 10.77 15.52 -2.32
CA TRP A 169 9.85 14.67 -1.56
C TRP A 169 9.93 14.93 -0.05
N TRP A 170 11.14 15.21 0.46
CA TRP A 170 11.34 15.48 1.88
C TRP A 170 10.83 16.86 2.25
N GLN A 171 11.14 17.88 1.45
CA GLN A 171 10.59 19.23 1.64
C GLN A 171 9.06 19.25 1.57
N ALA A 172 8.47 18.47 0.67
CA ALA A 172 7.02 18.27 0.61
C ALA A 172 6.46 17.54 1.85
N THR A 173 7.20 16.59 2.42
CA THR A 173 6.83 15.92 3.68
C THR A 173 6.84 16.91 4.84
N LEU A 174 7.89 17.73 4.96
CA LEU A 174 7.96 18.78 5.99
C LEU A 174 6.84 19.81 5.83
N ARG A 175 6.52 20.22 4.59
CA ARG A 175 5.37 21.07 4.30
C ARG A 175 4.07 20.44 4.78
N PHE A 176 3.82 19.19 4.42
CA PHE A 176 2.64 18.43 4.84
C PHE A 176 2.53 18.36 6.38
N LEU A 177 3.60 18.00 7.09
CA LEU A 177 3.60 17.95 8.56
C LEU A 177 3.26 19.30 9.20
N ARG A 178 3.88 20.39 8.72
CA ARG A 178 3.63 21.75 9.24
C ARG A 178 2.18 22.17 9.09
N GLU A 179 1.58 21.89 7.93
CA GLU A 179 0.18 22.23 7.64
C GLU A 179 -0.81 21.40 8.48
N MET A 180 -0.39 20.23 8.95
CA MET A 180 -1.13 19.45 9.93
C MET A 180 -0.96 19.94 11.38
N GLY A 181 -0.17 21.00 11.60
CA GLY A 181 0.20 21.45 12.95
C GLY A 181 1.15 20.49 13.67
N MET A 182 1.80 19.58 12.94
CA MET A 182 2.81 18.68 13.49
C MET A 182 4.18 19.34 13.40
N THR A 183 4.93 19.34 14.50
CA THR A 183 6.34 19.77 14.49
C THR A 183 7.20 18.58 14.09
N PRO A 184 8.06 18.70 13.06
CA PRO A 184 9.02 17.65 12.71
C PRO A 184 10.02 17.36 13.83
#